data_AF-A0A3C0QA21-F1
#
_entry.id   AF-A0A3C0QA21-F1
#
_cell.length_a   1.000
_cell.length_b   1.000
_cell.length_c   1.000
_cell.angle_alpha   90.00
_cell.angle_beta   90.00
_cell.angle_gamma   90.00
#
_symmetry.space_group_name_H-M   'P 1'
#
loop_
_entity.id
_entity.type
_entity.pdbx_description
1 polymer ?
#
loop_
_entity_poly.entity_id
_entity_poly.type
_entity_poly.pdbx_seq_one_letter_code
_entity_poly.pdbx_strand_id
1 'polypeptide(L)'
;MKRPHLFSSLCCCVLAFMTASSSAALFDRGGGLIYDSDQDLTWTQDAGLSGSLNWDNAIAWAESLMLGGVSGWRLPTTTQVDDPTCSGDVRVSISPLNPLIYEHRLDCLGGEMERLTAAADPWTNPLFINVNRTRYWAATHYRNGTDPCVYFPNYDVPCTIATREGDHVDFRWQWAFTGAGNIDVPYKTTLKKGNGRYAWAVHDGDVGAVANPAPEIRVTDPAAPATDLQMSFGNVIEMTQADGTVTVTNIGELDLVIGQIAVADPLAAPFSIPNDACSNQTLTQGMSCNLTVRFSPPVTGASIDSFSIPSNDADEGLITFNVSGTG
;
A
#
# COMPACT_ATOMS: atom_id res chain seq x y z
N MET A 1 -35.66 -64.98 -29.43
CA MET A 1 -36.11 -63.59 -29.68
C MET A 1 -35.26 -62.65 -28.84
N LYS A 2 -34.39 -61.87 -29.49
CA LYS A 2 -33.47 -60.91 -28.85
C LYS A 2 -34.25 -59.66 -28.43
N ARG A 3 -34.11 -59.22 -27.17
CA ARG A 3 -34.56 -57.91 -26.69
C ARG A 3 -33.39 -56.92 -26.79
N PRO A 4 -33.59 -55.68 -27.25
CA PRO A 4 -32.50 -54.74 -27.51
C PRO A 4 -32.09 -53.97 -26.24
N HIS A 5 -30.81 -53.60 -26.20
CA HIS A 5 -30.18 -52.76 -25.20
C HIS A 5 -30.65 -51.29 -25.33
N LEU A 6 -31.13 -50.70 -24.24
CA LEU A 6 -31.15 -49.24 -24.08
C LEU A 6 -29.86 -48.83 -23.35
N PHE A 7 -28.96 -48.14 -24.05
CA PHE A 7 -27.89 -47.38 -23.44
C PHE A 7 -28.48 -46.07 -22.89
N SER A 8 -28.54 -45.94 -21.57
CA SER A 8 -28.83 -44.69 -20.88
C SER A 8 -27.56 -43.84 -20.87
N SER A 9 -27.53 -42.79 -21.69
CA SER A 9 -26.43 -41.83 -21.75
C SER A 9 -26.45 -40.98 -20.47
N LEU A 10 -25.59 -41.32 -19.51
CA LEU A 10 -25.39 -40.54 -18.29
C LEU A 10 -24.56 -39.29 -18.66
N CYS A 11 -25.23 -38.15 -18.78
CA CYS A 11 -24.59 -36.85 -18.96
C CYS A 11 -23.83 -36.49 -17.67
N CYS A 12 -22.52 -36.73 -17.67
CA CYS A 12 -21.63 -36.39 -16.57
C CYS A 12 -21.30 -34.89 -16.70
N CYS A 13 -22.15 -34.02 -16.14
CA CYS A 13 -21.82 -32.61 -15.94
C CYS A 13 -20.69 -32.52 -14.91
N VAL A 14 -19.45 -32.44 -15.39
CA VAL A 14 -18.29 -32.06 -14.58
C VAL A 14 -18.48 -30.58 -14.22
N LEU A 15 -18.98 -30.31 -13.02
CA LEU A 15 -18.89 -28.99 -12.41
C LEU A 15 -17.41 -28.71 -12.13
N ALA A 16 -16.77 -28.00 -13.05
CA ALA A 16 -15.49 -27.37 -12.79
C ALA A 16 -15.73 -26.28 -11.72
N PHE A 17 -15.37 -26.59 -10.47
CA PHE A 17 -15.18 -25.56 -9.46
C PHE A 17 -14.03 -24.68 -9.93
N MET A 18 -14.35 -23.52 -10.52
CA MET A 18 -13.38 -22.44 -10.67
C MET A 18 -13.04 -21.97 -9.26
N THR A 19 -11.92 -22.44 -8.73
CA THR A 19 -11.31 -21.81 -7.56
C THR A 19 -10.83 -20.45 -8.05
N ALA A 20 -11.60 -19.40 -7.74
CA ALA A 20 -11.06 -18.05 -7.82
C ALA A 20 -9.85 -18.02 -6.89
N SER A 21 -8.66 -17.83 -7.45
CA SER A 21 -7.48 -17.50 -6.67
C SER A 21 -7.80 -16.16 -6.00
N SER A 22 -8.09 -16.15 -4.69
CA SER A 22 -8.09 -14.90 -3.95
C SER A 22 -6.64 -14.47 -3.84
N SER A 23 -6.19 -13.66 -4.79
CA SER A 23 -5.03 -12.81 -4.55
C SER A 23 -5.46 -11.88 -3.42
N ALA A 24 -4.68 -11.80 -2.35
CA ALA A 24 -4.91 -10.82 -1.30
C ALA A 24 -5.12 -9.45 -1.93
N ALA A 25 -6.25 -8.83 -1.63
CA ALA A 25 -6.51 -7.47 -2.06
C ALA A 25 -6.05 -6.57 -0.92
N LEU A 26 -4.86 -6.01 -1.09
CA LEU A 26 -4.44 -4.84 -0.34
C LEU A 26 -5.14 -3.62 -0.93
N PHE A 27 -5.77 -2.83 -0.07
CA PHE A 27 -6.48 -1.62 -0.45
C PHE A 27 -5.80 -0.43 0.21
N ASP A 28 -5.37 0.54 -0.59
CA ASP A 28 -4.98 1.84 -0.05
C ASP A 28 -6.25 2.55 0.48
N ARG A 29 -6.21 2.94 1.75
CA ARG A 29 -7.28 3.68 2.43
C ARG A 29 -7.00 5.18 2.49
N GLY A 30 -5.87 5.64 1.94
CA GLY A 30 -5.36 6.99 2.12
C GLY A 30 -4.82 7.21 3.54
N GLY A 31 -4.24 8.38 3.79
CA GLY A 31 -3.79 8.76 5.14
C GLY A 31 -2.70 7.86 5.75
N GLY A 32 -1.98 7.09 4.93
CA GLY A 32 -0.94 6.16 5.38
C GLY A 32 -1.47 4.83 5.88
N LEU A 33 -2.60 4.33 5.37
CA LEU A 33 -3.30 3.13 5.83
C LEU A 33 -3.51 2.14 4.68
N ILE A 34 -3.07 0.89 4.85
CA ILE A 34 -3.23 -0.19 3.86
C ILE A 34 -4.06 -1.33 4.47
N TYR A 35 -5.25 -1.55 3.95
CA TYR A 35 -6.13 -2.63 4.42
C TYR A 35 -5.85 -3.95 3.70
N ASP A 36 -5.55 -4.99 4.47
CA ASP A 36 -5.42 -6.38 4.03
C ASP A 36 -6.74 -7.13 4.30
N SER A 37 -7.52 -7.33 3.24
CA SER A 37 -8.82 -8.01 3.32
C SER A 37 -8.75 -9.51 3.60
N ASP A 38 -7.60 -10.15 3.35
CA ASP A 38 -7.44 -11.57 3.64
C ASP A 38 -7.20 -11.80 5.13
N GLN A 39 -6.46 -10.89 5.76
CA GLN A 39 -6.18 -10.94 7.19
C GLN A 39 -7.22 -10.22 8.04
N ASP A 40 -8.04 -9.39 7.41
CA ASP A 40 -8.90 -8.40 8.08
C ASP A 40 -8.07 -7.54 9.03
N LEU A 41 -7.00 -6.95 8.50
CA LEU A 41 -6.06 -6.08 9.23
C LEU A 41 -5.77 -4.82 8.43
N THR A 42 -5.59 -3.70 9.11
CA THR A 42 -5.02 -2.49 8.52
C THR A 42 -3.58 -2.32 8.95
N TRP A 43 -2.68 -2.17 8.00
CA TRP A 43 -1.25 -1.90 8.19
C TRP A 43 -0.97 -0.41 8.05
N THR A 44 -0.01 0.12 8.80
CA THR A 44 0.55 1.44 8.46
C THR A 44 1.31 1.35 7.13
N GLN A 45 1.10 2.33 6.24
CA GLN A 45 1.75 2.36 4.93
C GLN A 45 3.27 2.53 5.03
N ASP A 46 3.69 3.42 5.93
CA ASP A 46 5.11 3.65 6.24
C ASP A 46 5.60 2.60 7.24
N ALA A 47 6.36 1.63 6.73
CA ALA A 47 7.02 0.60 7.53
C ALA A 47 8.25 1.14 8.29
N GLY A 48 8.67 2.38 8.08
CA GLY A 48 9.77 3.04 8.76
C GLY A 48 9.35 3.93 9.93
N LEU A 49 8.04 4.15 10.12
CA LEU A 49 7.46 5.21 10.96
C LEU A 49 8.00 5.25 12.40
N SER A 50 8.28 4.09 13.01
CA SER A 50 8.74 4.00 14.40
C SER A 50 10.20 4.42 14.61
N GLY A 51 11.02 4.35 13.55
CA GLY A 51 12.48 4.24 13.72
C GLY A 51 12.89 2.96 14.48
N SER A 52 14.12 2.93 15.00
CA SER A 52 14.65 1.77 15.73
C SER A 52 14.37 1.88 17.23
N LEU A 53 13.61 0.92 17.77
CA LEU A 53 13.16 0.86 19.17
C LEU A 53 13.53 -0.48 19.80
N ASN A 54 13.78 -0.49 21.11
CA ASN A 54 13.74 -1.75 21.88
C ASN A 54 12.30 -2.27 21.92
N TRP A 55 12.10 -3.55 22.24
CA TRP A 55 10.78 -4.15 22.12
C TRP A 55 9.73 -3.54 23.05
N ASP A 56 10.10 -3.22 24.31
CA ASP A 56 9.16 -2.62 25.26
C ASP A 56 8.72 -1.21 24.76
N ASN A 57 9.64 -0.44 24.20
CA ASN A 57 9.34 0.85 23.57
C ASN A 57 8.54 0.70 22.27
N ALA A 58 8.76 -0.38 21.51
CA ALA A 58 8.02 -0.67 20.28
C ALA A 58 6.54 -0.98 20.58
N ILE A 59 6.27 -1.75 21.63
CA ILE A 59 4.89 -1.99 22.11
C ILE A 59 4.26 -0.67 22.53
N ALA A 60 4.93 0.11 23.39
CA ALA A 60 4.40 1.40 23.87
C ALA A 60 4.18 2.41 22.73
N TRP A 61 5.08 2.42 21.73
CA TRP A 61 4.92 3.23 20.52
C TRP A 61 3.66 2.83 19.75
N ALA A 62 3.46 1.53 19.49
CA ALA A 62 2.28 1.07 18.77
C ALA A 62 1.01 1.40 19.56
N GLU A 63 0.96 1.11 20.86
CA GLU A 63 -0.22 1.37 21.71
C GLU A 63 -0.58 2.86 21.81
N SER A 64 0.40 3.76 21.69
CA SER A 64 0.20 5.21 21.73
C SER A 64 0.04 5.85 20.35
N LEU A 65 0.17 5.07 19.27
CA LEU A 65 0.07 5.58 17.91
C LEU A 65 -1.35 6.08 17.64
N MET A 66 -1.44 7.27 17.06
CA MET A 66 -2.65 7.83 16.47
C MET A 66 -2.33 8.21 15.04
N LEU A 67 -2.80 7.40 14.08
CA LEU A 67 -2.52 7.58 12.66
C LEU A 67 -3.85 7.67 11.91
N GLY A 68 -4.02 8.73 11.11
CA GLY A 68 -5.27 9.01 10.43
C GLY A 68 -6.45 8.91 11.39
N GLY A 69 -6.43 9.55 12.57
CA GLY A 69 -7.53 9.49 13.55
C GLY A 69 -7.79 8.15 14.24
N VAL A 70 -7.09 7.07 13.87
CA VAL A 70 -7.26 5.73 14.45
C VAL A 70 -6.25 5.51 15.58
N SER A 71 -6.74 4.94 16.68
CA SER A 71 -5.95 4.47 17.83
C SER A 71 -6.17 2.97 18.01
N GLY A 72 -5.48 2.32 18.94
CA GLY A 72 -5.61 0.86 19.14
C GLY A 72 -4.67 0.03 18.27
N TRP A 73 -3.61 0.66 17.77
CA TRP A 73 -2.55 -0.01 17.03
C TRP A 73 -1.73 -0.94 17.93
N ARG A 74 -1.22 -2.02 17.33
CA ARG A 74 -0.36 -3.01 17.97
C ARG A 74 0.75 -3.46 17.03
N LEU A 75 1.76 -4.15 17.57
CA LEU A 75 2.68 -4.87 16.71
C LEU A 75 2.00 -6.09 16.07
N PRO A 76 2.37 -6.48 14.84
CA PRO A 76 1.90 -7.68 14.21
C PRO A 76 2.46 -8.91 14.94
N THR A 77 1.73 -10.00 14.81
CA THR A 77 2.11 -11.30 15.36
C THR A 77 2.82 -12.14 14.31
N THR A 78 3.57 -13.11 14.81
CA THR A 78 4.21 -14.19 14.06
C THR A 78 3.99 -15.50 14.81
N THR A 79 4.17 -16.62 14.12
CA THR A 79 3.93 -17.97 14.66
C THR A 79 5.02 -18.42 15.64
N GLN A 80 4.71 -19.40 16.48
CA GLN A 80 5.70 -20.02 17.39
C GLN A 80 6.60 -21.06 16.70
N VAL A 81 7.53 -21.64 17.45
CA VAL A 81 8.50 -22.67 17.00
C VAL A 81 7.82 -24.00 16.64
N ASP A 82 6.74 -24.34 17.32
CA ASP A 82 5.98 -25.59 17.13
C ASP A 82 4.88 -25.47 16.07
N ASP A 83 4.86 -24.37 15.32
CA ASP A 83 3.95 -24.22 14.21
C ASP A 83 4.25 -25.27 13.12
N PRO A 84 3.31 -26.19 12.83
CA PRO A 84 3.52 -27.25 11.86
C PRO A 84 3.61 -26.75 10.42
N THR A 85 3.31 -25.47 10.15
CA THR A 85 3.42 -24.86 8.83
C THR A 85 4.86 -24.53 8.44
N CYS A 86 5.78 -24.35 9.40
CA CYS A 86 7.17 -24.02 9.10
C CYS A 86 7.94 -25.24 8.54
N SER A 87 8.55 -25.10 7.37
CA SER A 87 9.20 -26.20 6.63
C SER A 87 10.66 -26.48 7.03
N GLY A 88 11.31 -25.56 7.76
CA GLY A 88 12.71 -25.69 8.16
C GLY A 88 13.04 -24.98 9.47
N ASP A 89 13.95 -25.56 10.25
CA ASP A 89 14.59 -24.96 11.43
C ASP A 89 16.10 -24.93 11.15
N VAL A 90 16.72 -23.77 11.06
CA VAL A 90 18.18 -23.63 11.00
C VAL A 90 18.64 -22.89 12.24
N ARG A 91 19.28 -23.62 13.15
CA ARG A 91 19.86 -23.08 14.40
C ARG A 91 21.32 -22.73 14.16
N VAL A 92 21.66 -21.44 14.11
CA VAL A 92 23.06 -20.99 13.98
C VAL A 92 23.45 -20.13 15.17
N SER A 93 24.56 -20.49 15.81
CA SER A 93 25.26 -19.63 16.77
C SER A 93 26.49 -19.06 16.11
N ILE A 94 26.49 -17.76 15.78
CA ILE A 94 27.57 -17.13 15.01
C ILE A 94 28.74 -16.58 15.85
N SER A 95 28.72 -16.70 17.18
CA SER A 95 29.87 -16.30 18.00
C SER A 95 29.87 -16.89 19.42
N PRO A 96 31.04 -17.27 19.96
CA PRO A 96 31.22 -17.58 21.39
C PRO A 96 31.03 -16.36 22.30
N LEU A 97 31.18 -15.14 21.78
CA LEU A 97 31.15 -13.88 22.54
C LEU A 97 29.79 -13.16 22.44
N ASN A 98 29.00 -13.47 21.41
CA ASN A 98 27.65 -12.94 21.20
C ASN A 98 26.74 -14.11 20.77
N PRO A 99 26.09 -14.80 21.72
CA PRO A 99 25.15 -15.86 21.41
C PRO A 99 23.87 -15.25 20.82
N LEU A 100 23.95 -14.79 19.58
CA LEU A 100 22.78 -14.60 18.74
C LEU A 100 22.31 -16.01 18.39
N ILE A 101 21.18 -16.40 18.97
CA ILE A 101 20.50 -17.64 18.61
C ILE A 101 19.66 -17.30 17.39
N TYR A 102 20.21 -17.58 16.22
CA TYR A 102 19.40 -17.54 15.02
C TYR A 102 18.56 -18.81 15.02
N GLU A 103 17.29 -18.72 15.45
CA GLU A 103 16.28 -19.66 15.00
C GLU A 103 15.73 -19.13 13.68
N HIS A 104 16.30 -19.57 12.56
CA HIS A 104 15.72 -19.31 11.25
C HIS A 104 14.62 -20.33 11.02
N ARG A 105 13.38 -19.87 10.92
CA ARG A 105 12.29 -20.70 10.42
C ARG A 105 11.90 -20.20 9.03
N LEU A 106 11.94 -21.13 8.07
CA LEU A 106 11.54 -20.89 6.68
C LEU A 106 10.10 -21.37 6.47
N ASP A 107 9.42 -20.73 5.53
CA ASP A 107 8.06 -21.06 5.07
C ASP A 107 7.01 -21.20 6.19
N CYS A 108 7.12 -20.38 7.25
CA CYS A 108 6.01 -20.28 8.19
C CYS A 108 4.86 -19.53 7.52
N LEU A 109 3.63 -20.05 7.60
CA LEU A 109 2.48 -19.49 6.86
C LEU A 109 1.35 -18.98 7.76
N GLY A 110 1.47 -19.12 9.09
CA GLY A 110 0.32 -18.90 9.99
C GLY A 110 0.17 -17.49 10.58
N GLY A 111 1.23 -16.69 10.66
CA GLY A 111 1.24 -15.42 11.41
C GLY A 111 0.98 -14.22 10.51
N GLU A 112 0.77 -13.04 11.09
CA GLU A 112 0.37 -11.86 10.32
C GLU A 112 1.49 -11.37 9.40
N MET A 113 2.73 -11.42 9.89
CA MET A 113 3.91 -11.11 9.08
C MET A 113 4.13 -12.14 7.96
N GLU A 114 3.96 -13.42 8.27
CA GLU A 114 4.03 -14.54 7.33
C GLU A 114 3.01 -14.36 6.20
N ARG A 115 1.75 -14.13 6.57
CA ARG A 115 0.63 -14.00 5.65
C ARG A 115 0.78 -12.76 4.78
N LEU A 116 1.20 -11.63 5.35
CA LEU A 116 1.45 -10.40 4.57
C LEU A 116 2.51 -10.67 3.52
N THR A 117 3.61 -11.33 3.90
CA THR A 117 4.72 -11.58 2.98
C THR A 117 4.34 -12.58 1.88
N ALA A 118 3.56 -13.61 2.20
CA ALA A 118 3.09 -14.61 1.22
C ALA A 118 2.05 -14.03 0.24
N ALA A 119 1.19 -13.14 0.73
CA ALA A 119 0.13 -12.50 -0.03
C ALA A 119 0.66 -11.39 -0.96
N ALA A 120 1.50 -10.52 -0.40
CA ALA A 120 1.87 -9.26 -1.01
C ALA A 120 3.20 -8.77 -0.42
N ASP A 121 4.31 -9.44 -0.77
CA ASP A 121 5.65 -9.13 -0.25
C ASP A 121 5.90 -7.60 -0.27
N PRO A 122 5.91 -6.95 0.92
CA PRO A 122 6.01 -5.51 1.00
C PRO A 122 7.28 -4.94 0.39
N TRP A 123 8.33 -5.76 0.25
CA TRP A 123 9.57 -5.35 -0.40
C TRP A 123 9.38 -4.96 -1.87
N THR A 124 8.42 -5.60 -2.54
CA THR A 124 8.15 -5.40 -3.98
C THR A 124 6.79 -4.77 -4.25
N ASN A 125 5.98 -4.58 -3.21
CA ASN A 125 4.66 -3.98 -3.33
C ASN A 125 4.76 -2.44 -3.17
N PRO A 126 4.39 -1.65 -4.20
CA PRO A 126 4.51 -0.20 -4.16
C PRO A 126 3.57 0.48 -3.15
N LEU A 127 2.57 -0.23 -2.62
CA LEU A 127 1.67 0.32 -1.61
C LEU A 127 2.38 0.60 -0.29
N PHE A 128 3.41 -0.18 0.06
CA PHE A 128 4.17 0.04 1.29
C PHE A 128 5.43 0.86 1.03
N ILE A 129 5.72 1.81 1.92
CA ILE A 129 6.88 2.70 1.81
C ILE A 129 7.85 2.50 2.97
N ASN A 130 9.12 2.85 2.75
CA ASN A 130 10.20 2.77 3.74
C ASN A 130 10.37 1.37 4.37
N VAL A 131 10.02 0.31 3.65
CA VAL A 131 10.26 -1.07 4.09
C VAL A 131 11.76 -1.28 4.27
N ASN A 132 12.17 -1.57 5.50
CA ASN A 132 13.58 -1.59 5.88
C ASN A 132 14.21 -2.98 5.67
N ARG A 133 15.44 -3.02 5.17
CA ARG A 133 16.24 -4.26 5.00
C ARG A 133 16.70 -4.91 6.31
N THR A 134 16.43 -4.30 7.45
CA THR A 134 16.79 -4.88 8.75
C THR A 134 15.71 -5.85 9.21
N ARG A 135 15.16 -5.67 10.42
CA ARG A 135 14.15 -6.56 10.99
C ARG A 135 13.14 -5.77 11.78
N TYR A 136 11.95 -6.32 11.85
CA TYR A 136 10.78 -5.79 12.51
C TYR A 136 10.45 -6.58 13.76
N TRP A 137 10.12 -5.91 14.86
CA TRP A 137 9.59 -6.60 16.04
C TRP A 137 8.21 -7.18 15.77
N ALA A 138 7.97 -8.37 16.30
CA ALA A 138 6.62 -8.94 16.42
C ALA A 138 6.13 -8.88 17.87
N ALA A 139 4.82 -8.80 18.07
CA ALA A 139 4.17 -8.87 19.39
C ALA A 139 4.36 -10.25 20.04
N THR A 140 4.54 -11.30 19.24
CA THR A 140 4.63 -12.67 19.72
C THR A 140 5.82 -12.83 20.69
N HIS A 141 5.51 -13.25 21.91
CA HIS A 141 6.53 -13.57 22.91
C HIS A 141 7.30 -14.81 22.50
N TYR A 142 8.62 -14.80 22.69
CA TYR A 142 9.37 -16.05 22.69
C TYR A 142 9.05 -16.84 23.96
N ARG A 143 9.01 -18.17 23.88
CA ARG A 143 8.77 -19.01 25.06
C ARG A 143 9.88 -18.80 26.10
N ASN A 144 9.49 -18.77 27.37
CA ASN A 144 10.45 -18.88 28.46
C ASN A 144 10.80 -20.36 28.66
N GLY A 145 12.08 -20.72 28.62
CA GLY A 145 12.52 -22.10 28.90
C GLY A 145 13.84 -22.46 28.23
N THR A 146 14.20 -23.74 28.35
CA THR A 146 15.37 -24.34 27.70
C THR A 146 14.97 -24.90 26.35
N ASP A 147 15.60 -24.45 25.27
CA ASP A 147 15.35 -25.03 23.95
C ASP A 147 16.04 -26.40 23.81
N PRO A 148 15.37 -27.43 23.27
CA PRO A 148 16.06 -28.64 22.88
C PRO A 148 17.03 -28.34 21.74
N CYS A 149 18.33 -28.52 21.96
CA CYS A 149 19.32 -28.55 20.89
C CYS A 149 18.92 -29.62 19.87
N VAL A 150 18.54 -29.21 18.66
CA VAL A 150 18.33 -30.14 17.54
C VAL A 150 19.65 -30.26 16.77
N TYR A 151 20.22 -31.46 16.73
CA TYR A 151 21.41 -31.76 15.93
C TYR A 151 21.02 -31.87 14.45
N PHE A 152 21.59 -31.02 13.59
CA PHE A 152 21.43 -31.10 12.15
C PHE A 152 22.66 -31.77 11.52
N PRO A 153 22.55 -33.02 11.03
CA PRO A 153 23.70 -33.78 10.53
C PRO A 153 24.37 -33.20 9.27
N ASN A 154 23.76 -32.21 8.60
CA ASN A 154 24.31 -31.59 7.38
C ASN A 154 25.23 -30.39 7.65
N TYR A 155 25.24 -29.85 8.87
CA TYR A 155 26.12 -28.76 9.27
C TYR A 155 26.86 -29.24 10.50
N ASP A 156 28.13 -29.59 10.33
CA ASP A 156 29.02 -30.23 11.31
C ASP A 156 29.38 -29.30 12.49
N VAL A 157 28.35 -28.73 13.13
CA VAL A 157 28.43 -27.76 14.22
C VAL A 157 27.84 -28.43 15.46
N PRO A 158 28.66 -29.04 16.34
CA PRO A 158 28.15 -29.71 17.52
C PRO A 158 27.48 -28.69 18.45
N CYS A 159 26.22 -28.95 18.85
CA CYS A 159 25.54 -28.18 19.89
C CYS A 159 26.22 -28.50 21.22
N THR A 160 27.24 -27.74 21.59
CA THR A 160 27.89 -27.90 22.89
C THR A 160 27.05 -27.19 23.95
N ILE A 161 26.43 -27.99 24.82
CA ILE A 161 25.69 -27.56 26.02
C ILE A 161 26.59 -26.73 26.97
N ALA A 162 27.90 -26.70 26.74
CA ALA A 162 28.91 -26.19 27.66
C ALA A 162 29.03 -24.65 27.79
N THR A 163 28.11 -23.84 27.26
CA THR A 163 28.02 -22.39 27.62
C THR A 163 26.60 -21.81 27.69
N ARG A 164 25.52 -22.61 27.75
CA ARG A 164 24.14 -22.09 27.59
C ARG A 164 23.07 -22.68 28.52
N GLU A 165 23.41 -23.05 29.74
CA GLU A 165 22.40 -23.08 30.81
C GLU A 165 22.25 -21.66 31.38
N GLY A 166 21.14 -21.00 31.09
CA GLY A 166 20.83 -19.69 31.67
C GLY A 166 19.78 -18.95 30.86
N ASP A 167 18.51 -19.34 31.06
CA ASP A 167 17.30 -18.56 30.79
C ASP A 167 17.26 -17.77 29.47
N HIS A 168 16.54 -18.29 28.47
CA HIS A 168 16.08 -17.53 27.30
C HIS A 168 14.97 -16.53 27.69
N VAL A 169 15.16 -15.84 28.81
CA VAL A 169 14.26 -14.79 29.29
C VAL A 169 14.37 -13.59 28.38
N ASP A 170 13.23 -12.97 28.10
CA ASP A 170 13.16 -11.71 27.38
C ASP A 170 13.64 -11.74 25.91
N PHE A 171 13.65 -12.91 25.27
CA PHE A 171 13.75 -12.99 23.82
C PHE A 171 12.40 -12.67 23.16
N ARG A 172 12.46 -12.11 21.96
CA ARG A 172 11.30 -11.71 21.16
C ARG A 172 11.52 -12.09 19.70
N TRP A 173 10.43 -12.37 19.01
CA TRP A 173 10.46 -12.63 17.59
C TRP A 173 10.68 -11.35 16.79
N GLN A 174 11.47 -11.46 15.74
CA GLN A 174 11.68 -10.43 14.75
C GLN A 174 11.53 -11.03 13.34
N TRP A 175 10.92 -10.26 12.45
CA TRP A 175 10.68 -10.64 11.06
C TRP A 175 11.64 -9.92 10.12
N ALA A 176 12.13 -10.62 9.11
CA ALA A 176 13.01 -10.10 8.09
C ALA A 176 12.41 -10.38 6.71
N PHE A 177 12.35 -9.35 5.87
CA PHE A 177 11.96 -9.47 4.47
C PHE A 177 13.17 -9.83 3.60
N THR A 178 12.91 -10.23 2.36
CA THR A 178 13.92 -10.60 1.36
C THR A 178 15.04 -9.53 1.27
N GLY A 179 16.30 -9.98 1.28
CA GLY A 179 17.48 -9.09 1.19
C GLY A 179 18.06 -8.59 2.52
N ALA A 180 17.49 -9.00 3.66
CA ALA A 180 18.07 -8.79 4.99
C ALA A 180 19.21 -9.79 5.28
N GLY A 181 20.39 -9.58 4.68
CA GLY A 181 21.55 -10.48 4.76
C GLY A 181 21.73 -11.32 3.49
N ASN A 182 22.49 -12.43 3.56
CA ASN A 182 22.77 -13.32 2.43
C ASN A 182 21.64 -14.36 2.19
N ILE A 183 20.39 -14.04 2.53
CA ILE A 183 19.25 -14.97 2.43
C ILE A 183 18.16 -14.31 1.57
N ASP A 184 17.80 -14.98 0.48
CA ASP A 184 16.87 -14.50 -0.55
C ASP A 184 15.40 -14.92 -0.30
N VAL A 185 15.08 -15.28 0.94
CA VAL A 185 13.72 -15.63 1.36
C VAL A 185 13.38 -14.89 2.66
N PRO A 186 12.11 -14.54 2.91
CA PRO A 186 11.69 -13.99 4.19
C PRO A 186 11.96 -15.01 5.30
N TYR A 187 12.33 -14.52 6.49
CA TYR A 187 12.60 -15.39 7.62
C TYR A 187 12.33 -14.68 8.94
N LYS A 188 11.92 -15.45 9.95
CA LYS A 188 11.89 -14.98 11.35
C LYS A 188 13.13 -15.43 12.10
N THR A 189 13.49 -14.67 13.13
CA THR A 189 14.58 -14.98 14.07
C THR A 189 14.28 -14.36 15.43
N THR A 190 15.07 -14.66 16.46
CA THR A 190 14.85 -14.15 17.82
C THR A 190 15.98 -13.23 18.25
N LEU A 191 15.67 -12.31 19.17
CA LEU A 191 16.66 -11.42 19.77
C LEU A 191 16.21 -10.96 21.15
N LYS A 192 17.18 -10.67 22.02
CA LYS A 192 16.91 -10.08 23.34
C LYS A 192 16.23 -8.71 23.18
N LYS A 193 15.13 -8.51 23.92
CA LYS A 193 14.22 -7.36 23.81
C LYS A 193 14.87 -5.98 23.92
N GLY A 194 16.02 -5.87 24.58
CA GLY A 194 16.75 -4.60 24.78
C GLY A 194 17.48 -4.06 23.55
N ASN A 195 17.56 -4.82 22.45
CA ASN A 195 18.19 -4.38 21.20
C ASN A 195 17.23 -3.52 20.37
N GLY A 196 17.75 -2.61 19.54
CA GLY A 196 16.92 -1.78 18.65
C GLY A 196 16.50 -2.50 17.37
N ARG A 197 15.20 -2.49 17.04
CA ARG A 197 14.62 -2.90 15.75
C ARG A 197 13.48 -1.99 15.35
N TYR A 198 13.12 -2.00 14.06
CA TYR A 198 11.93 -1.29 13.61
C TYR A 198 10.66 -1.96 14.16
N ALA A 199 9.60 -1.17 14.27
CA ALA A 199 8.27 -1.61 14.62
C ALA A 199 7.34 -1.25 13.47
N TRP A 200 6.49 -2.19 13.09
CA TRP A 200 5.42 -1.95 12.13
C TRP A 200 4.12 -2.09 12.89
N ALA A 201 3.20 -1.13 12.76
CA ALA A 201 1.93 -1.20 13.44
C ALA A 201 0.82 -1.78 12.55
N VAL A 202 -0.04 -2.59 13.16
CA VAL A 202 -1.27 -3.11 12.59
C VAL A 202 -2.45 -2.79 13.50
N HIS A 203 -3.63 -2.72 12.91
CA HIS A 203 -4.91 -2.58 13.58
C HIS A 203 -5.85 -3.70 13.11
N ASP A 204 -6.67 -4.22 14.02
CA ASP A 204 -7.66 -5.25 13.69
C ASP A 204 -8.81 -4.66 12.86
N GLY A 205 -9.20 -5.35 11.80
CA GLY A 205 -10.28 -4.96 10.91
C GLY A 205 -9.91 -3.89 9.88
N ASP A 206 -10.89 -3.60 9.03
CA ASP A 206 -10.91 -2.41 8.19
C ASP A 206 -11.21 -1.19 9.05
N VAL A 207 -10.23 -0.32 9.24
CA VAL A 207 -10.43 0.95 9.97
C VAL A 207 -11.17 1.98 9.11
N GLY A 208 -11.57 1.59 7.89
CA GLY A 208 -12.20 2.43 6.89
C GLY A 208 -11.19 3.32 6.20
N ALA A 209 -11.59 3.99 5.12
CA ALA A 209 -10.91 5.20 4.69
C ALA A 209 -11.08 6.20 5.84
N VAL A 210 -10.11 6.29 6.73
CA VAL A 210 -10.16 7.34 7.72
C VAL A 210 -9.89 8.60 6.95
N ALA A 211 -10.85 9.52 6.98
CA ALA A 211 -10.67 10.85 6.42
C ALA A 211 -9.36 11.41 6.98
N ASN A 212 -8.30 11.36 6.17
CA ASN A 212 -7.18 12.26 6.36
C ASN A 212 -7.72 13.58 5.82
N PRO A 213 -8.05 14.56 6.68
CA PRO A 213 -8.53 15.82 6.17
C PRO A 213 -7.40 16.39 5.32
N ALA A 214 -7.62 16.40 4.02
CA ALA A 214 -6.70 16.87 3.01
C ALA A 214 -7.48 17.74 2.02
N PRO A 215 -6.81 18.67 1.31
CA PRO A 215 -7.35 19.22 0.09
C PRO A 215 -7.48 18.10 -0.94
N GLU A 216 -8.58 18.07 -1.68
CA GLU A 216 -8.78 17.12 -2.78
C GLU A 216 -9.44 17.86 -3.95
N ILE A 217 -8.76 17.89 -5.10
CA ILE A 217 -9.20 18.59 -6.29
C ILE A 217 -10.03 17.69 -7.19
N ARG A 218 -11.20 18.17 -7.62
CA ARG A 218 -11.95 17.55 -8.72
C ARG A 218 -12.19 18.57 -9.83
N VAL A 219 -11.73 18.23 -11.03
CA VAL A 219 -11.94 19.03 -12.23
C VAL A 219 -12.98 18.36 -13.11
N THR A 220 -13.96 19.13 -13.57
CA THR A 220 -15.04 18.62 -14.43
C THR A 220 -15.39 19.54 -15.58
N ASP A 221 -16.02 18.98 -16.60
CA ASP A 221 -16.67 19.72 -17.68
C ASP A 221 -18.12 19.22 -17.96
N PRO A 222 -18.87 19.86 -18.87
CA PRO A 222 -20.26 19.48 -19.16
C PRO A 222 -20.43 18.22 -20.02
N ALA A 223 -19.37 17.71 -20.66
CA ALA A 223 -19.41 16.53 -21.50
C ALA A 223 -19.24 15.27 -20.64
N ALA A 224 -19.76 14.13 -21.10
CA ALA A 224 -19.58 12.85 -20.40
C ALA A 224 -18.46 12.04 -21.06
N PRO A 225 -17.56 11.41 -20.29
CA PRO A 225 -17.48 11.42 -18.82
C PRO A 225 -16.96 12.74 -18.24
N ALA A 226 -17.67 13.34 -17.28
CA ALA A 226 -17.37 14.70 -16.79
C ALA A 226 -16.01 14.87 -16.11
N THR A 227 -15.32 13.79 -15.75
CA THR A 227 -14.02 13.79 -15.04
C THR A 227 -12.88 13.25 -15.90
N ASP A 228 -13.06 13.16 -17.21
CA ASP A 228 -12.06 12.60 -18.12
C ASP A 228 -10.92 13.57 -18.46
N LEU A 229 -10.99 14.80 -17.96
CA LEU A 229 -10.00 15.87 -18.13
C LEU A 229 -9.77 16.23 -19.61
N GLN A 230 -10.82 16.13 -20.44
CA GLN A 230 -10.75 16.48 -21.85
C GLN A 230 -12.04 17.16 -22.33
N MET A 231 -11.88 18.30 -23.00
CA MET A 231 -13.00 19.01 -23.60
C MET A 231 -12.87 19.04 -25.12
N SER A 232 -13.92 18.57 -25.82
CA SER A 232 -14.02 18.72 -27.27
C SER A 232 -15.04 19.77 -27.66
N PHE A 233 -14.60 20.75 -28.45
CA PHE A 233 -15.46 21.78 -29.04
C PHE A 233 -16.15 21.31 -30.32
N GLY A 234 -15.85 20.10 -30.81
CA GLY A 234 -16.41 19.57 -32.05
C GLY A 234 -16.06 20.45 -33.27
N ASN A 235 -17.02 20.61 -34.18
CA ASN A 235 -16.87 21.46 -35.36
C ASN A 235 -17.35 22.88 -35.06
N VAL A 236 -16.47 23.87 -35.19
CA VAL A 236 -16.74 25.29 -35.00
C VAL A 236 -16.40 26.02 -36.27
N ILE A 237 -17.32 26.81 -36.82
CA ILE A 237 -17.12 27.52 -38.08
C ILE A 237 -15.93 28.49 -37.95
N GLU A 238 -15.05 28.52 -38.95
CA GLU A 238 -13.97 29.50 -39.06
C GLU A 238 -14.43 30.93 -38.70
N MET A 239 -13.57 31.68 -38.01
CA MET A 239 -13.83 33.06 -37.58
C MET A 239 -15.02 33.23 -36.62
N THR A 240 -15.54 32.12 -36.07
CA THR A 240 -16.49 32.13 -34.95
C THR A 240 -15.80 31.64 -33.66
N GLN A 241 -16.59 31.39 -32.61
CA GLN A 241 -16.07 30.89 -31.35
C GLN A 241 -17.05 29.92 -30.69
N ALA A 242 -16.51 28.97 -29.94
CA ALA A 242 -17.24 28.17 -28.98
C ALA A 242 -16.56 28.24 -27.62
N ASP A 243 -17.38 28.32 -26.57
CA ASP A 243 -16.92 28.42 -25.18
C ASP A 243 -17.36 27.17 -24.42
N GLY A 244 -16.49 26.69 -23.54
CA GLY A 244 -16.75 25.58 -22.63
C GLY A 244 -16.31 25.95 -21.22
N THR A 245 -17.03 25.44 -20.22
CA THR A 245 -16.75 25.76 -18.81
C THR A 245 -16.04 24.60 -18.15
N VAL A 246 -14.90 24.85 -17.53
CA VAL A 246 -14.23 23.90 -16.64
C VAL A 246 -14.53 24.32 -15.20
N THR A 247 -14.99 23.36 -14.40
CA THR A 247 -15.32 23.56 -12.99
C THR A 247 -14.28 22.87 -12.13
N VAL A 248 -13.68 23.61 -11.21
CA VAL A 248 -12.77 23.06 -10.19
C VAL A 248 -13.50 23.08 -8.86
N THR A 249 -13.56 21.93 -8.19
CA THR A 249 -14.24 21.74 -6.91
C THR A 249 -13.25 21.22 -5.89
N ASN A 250 -13.27 21.77 -4.67
CA ASN A 250 -12.66 21.12 -3.53
C ASN A 250 -13.62 20.07 -2.97
N ILE A 251 -13.27 18.79 -3.11
CA ILE A 251 -14.05 17.67 -2.60
C ILE A 251 -13.45 17.08 -1.31
N GLY A 252 -12.34 17.65 -0.85
CA GLY A 252 -11.64 17.29 0.38
C GLY A 252 -12.17 18.04 1.59
N GLU A 253 -11.48 17.89 2.72
CA GLU A 253 -11.90 18.46 4.01
C GLU A 253 -11.07 19.69 4.44
N LEU A 254 -9.88 19.88 3.85
CA LEU A 254 -9.07 21.08 4.07
C LEU A 254 -9.12 22.03 2.87
N ASP A 255 -8.65 23.26 3.09
CA ASP A 255 -8.61 24.31 2.07
C ASP A 255 -7.72 23.91 0.87
N LEU A 256 -8.33 23.88 -0.32
CA LEU A 256 -7.65 23.70 -1.59
C LEU A 256 -7.19 25.05 -2.13
N VAL A 257 -5.88 25.23 -2.21
CA VAL A 257 -5.23 26.42 -2.77
C VAL A 257 -4.88 26.14 -4.22
N ILE A 258 -5.52 26.85 -5.14
CA ILE A 258 -5.25 26.75 -6.57
C ILE A 258 -4.13 27.75 -6.91
N GLY A 259 -3.11 27.30 -7.64
CA GLY A 259 -2.06 28.18 -8.14
C GLY A 259 -2.52 29.02 -9.34
N GLN A 260 -1.57 29.67 -10.03
CA GLN A 260 -1.87 30.38 -11.27
C GLN A 260 -2.02 29.37 -12.42
N ILE A 261 -3.22 29.27 -12.98
CA ILE A 261 -3.57 28.36 -14.08
C ILE A 261 -2.83 28.77 -15.37
N ALA A 262 -2.46 27.76 -16.16
CA ALA A 262 -1.87 27.91 -17.49
C ALA A 262 -0.54 28.71 -17.53
N VAL A 263 0.20 28.75 -16.42
CA VAL A 263 1.57 29.34 -16.40
C VAL A 263 2.63 28.32 -16.78
N ALA A 264 2.54 27.11 -16.25
CA ALA A 264 3.49 26.04 -16.57
C ALA A 264 3.25 25.45 -17.97
N ASP A 265 1.97 25.44 -18.39
CA ASP A 265 1.51 24.97 -19.70
C ASP A 265 0.39 25.90 -20.19
N PRO A 266 0.72 26.97 -20.94
CA PRO A 266 -0.26 27.91 -21.47
C PRO A 266 -0.95 27.41 -22.74
N LEU A 267 -2.24 27.69 -22.90
CA LEU A 267 -2.94 27.48 -24.17
C LEU A 267 -2.35 28.37 -25.27
N ALA A 268 -2.15 27.78 -26.45
CA ALA A 268 -1.85 28.49 -27.68
C ALA A 268 -3.11 28.73 -28.51
N ALA A 269 -3.10 29.80 -29.32
CA ALA A 269 -4.14 30.01 -30.32
C ALA A 269 -4.25 28.77 -31.23
N PRO A 270 -5.46 28.27 -31.53
CA PRO A 270 -6.76 28.95 -31.44
C PRO A 270 -7.50 28.82 -30.09
N PHE A 271 -6.89 28.25 -29.07
CA PHE A 271 -7.47 28.16 -27.73
C PHE A 271 -7.11 29.36 -26.85
N SER A 272 -7.98 29.70 -25.90
CA SER A 272 -7.72 30.76 -24.92
C SER A 272 -8.58 30.59 -23.65
N ILE A 273 -8.19 31.25 -22.55
CA ILE A 273 -8.97 31.30 -21.30
C ILE A 273 -9.46 32.75 -21.10
N PRO A 274 -10.61 33.15 -21.68
CA PRO A 274 -11.12 34.51 -21.56
C PRO A 274 -11.60 34.89 -20.15
N ASN A 275 -11.94 33.91 -19.31
CA ASN A 275 -12.38 34.14 -17.93
C ASN A 275 -11.82 33.06 -17.02
N ASP A 276 -11.15 33.49 -15.95
CA ASP A 276 -10.56 32.60 -14.94
C ASP A 276 -10.93 33.13 -13.55
N ALA A 277 -11.84 32.43 -12.88
CA ALA A 277 -12.21 32.71 -11.49
C ALA A 277 -11.57 31.71 -10.52
N CYS A 278 -10.60 30.90 -10.97
CA CYS A 278 -9.96 29.85 -10.19
C CYS A 278 -8.52 30.18 -9.79
N SER A 279 -7.74 30.86 -10.63
CA SER A 279 -6.35 31.20 -10.31
C SER A 279 -6.20 31.92 -8.97
N ASN A 280 -5.26 31.45 -8.15
CA ASN A 280 -4.94 31.97 -6.81
C ASN A 280 -6.12 31.99 -5.83
N GLN A 281 -7.17 31.20 -6.07
CA GLN A 281 -8.26 31.04 -5.11
C GLN A 281 -7.94 30.00 -4.06
N THR A 282 -8.50 30.20 -2.88
CA THR A 282 -8.61 29.18 -1.84
C THR A 282 -10.06 28.72 -1.78
N LEU A 283 -10.31 27.47 -2.13
CA LEU A 283 -11.61 26.82 -2.04
C LEU A 283 -11.71 26.06 -0.73
N THR A 284 -12.60 26.49 0.17
CA THR A 284 -12.97 25.69 1.35
C THR A 284 -13.72 24.42 0.91
N GLN A 285 -13.86 23.43 1.80
CA GLN A 285 -14.58 22.19 1.53
C GLN A 285 -15.93 22.42 0.80
N GLY A 286 -16.13 21.70 -0.31
CA GLY A 286 -17.34 21.74 -1.14
C GLY A 286 -17.48 22.96 -2.05
N MET A 287 -16.61 23.97 -1.93
CA MET A 287 -16.64 25.14 -2.80
C MET A 287 -16.10 24.81 -4.19
N SER A 288 -16.55 25.58 -5.18
CA SER A 288 -16.12 25.47 -6.56
C SER A 288 -15.84 26.84 -7.17
N CYS A 289 -14.97 26.86 -8.16
CA CYS A 289 -14.76 27.99 -9.06
C CYS A 289 -14.89 27.51 -10.52
N ASN A 290 -15.00 28.47 -11.45
CA ASN A 290 -15.07 28.17 -12.87
C ASN A 290 -14.02 28.94 -13.66
N LEU A 291 -13.58 28.35 -14.76
CA LEU A 291 -12.92 29.05 -15.85
C LEU A 291 -13.62 28.73 -17.16
N THR A 292 -13.53 29.66 -18.11
CA THR A 292 -14.04 29.49 -19.47
C THR A 292 -12.87 29.24 -20.39
N VAL A 293 -12.93 28.14 -21.13
CA VAL A 293 -12.02 27.84 -22.23
C VAL A 293 -12.74 28.17 -23.54
N ARG A 294 -12.05 28.82 -24.47
CA ARG A 294 -12.59 29.22 -25.77
C ARG A 294 -11.77 28.61 -26.90
N PHE A 295 -12.46 28.15 -27.93
CA PHE A 295 -11.88 27.78 -29.22
C PHE A 295 -12.37 28.74 -30.31
N SER A 296 -11.44 29.43 -30.97
CA SER A 296 -11.71 30.36 -32.10
C SER A 296 -10.81 30.03 -33.30
N PRO A 297 -11.20 29.06 -34.14
CA PRO A 297 -10.39 28.64 -35.29
C PRO A 297 -10.35 29.72 -36.38
N PRO A 298 -9.16 30.20 -36.81
CA PRO A 298 -9.05 31.18 -37.89
C PRO A 298 -9.11 30.54 -39.29
N VAL A 299 -8.87 29.22 -39.36
CA VAL A 299 -8.84 28.41 -40.58
C VAL A 299 -9.33 27.01 -40.26
N THR A 300 -9.73 26.30 -41.30
CA THR A 300 -10.13 24.89 -41.26
C THR A 300 -8.98 24.00 -40.79
N GLY A 301 -9.31 23.05 -39.93
CA GLY A 301 -8.35 22.07 -39.43
C GLY A 301 -8.58 21.66 -37.98
N ALA A 302 -8.07 20.48 -37.63
CA ALA A 302 -8.08 19.99 -36.26
C ALA A 302 -7.00 20.68 -35.42
N SER A 303 -7.36 21.10 -34.21
CA SER A 303 -6.46 21.66 -33.21
C SER A 303 -6.59 20.84 -31.92
N ILE A 304 -5.46 20.52 -31.31
CA ILE A 304 -5.36 19.89 -29.99
C ILE A 304 -4.35 20.68 -29.16
N ASP A 305 -4.62 20.81 -27.87
CA ASP A 305 -3.72 21.48 -26.92
C ASP A 305 -4.00 20.99 -25.50
N SER A 306 -3.22 21.44 -24.53
CA SER A 306 -3.46 21.22 -23.10
C SER A 306 -3.13 22.46 -22.28
N PHE A 307 -3.59 22.48 -21.03
CA PHE A 307 -3.14 23.45 -20.04
C PHE A 307 -3.09 22.84 -18.65
N SER A 308 -2.39 23.53 -17.75
CA SER A 308 -2.14 23.06 -16.38
C SER A 308 -2.98 23.79 -15.32
N ILE A 309 -3.42 23.04 -14.32
CA ILE A 309 -4.14 23.50 -13.12
C ILE A 309 -3.34 23.05 -11.88
N PRO A 310 -2.43 23.89 -11.34
CA PRO A 310 -1.66 23.57 -10.13
C PRO A 310 -2.50 23.73 -8.85
N SER A 311 -2.26 22.88 -7.85
CA SER A 311 -2.90 22.97 -6.53
C SER A 311 -2.01 22.48 -5.38
N ASN A 312 -2.46 22.62 -4.14
CA ASN A 312 -1.82 22.04 -2.94
C ASN A 312 -2.37 20.65 -2.57
N ASP A 313 -3.15 20.03 -3.46
CA ASP A 313 -3.45 18.61 -3.40
C ASP A 313 -2.14 17.80 -3.48
N ALA A 314 -1.96 16.84 -2.58
CA ALA A 314 -0.66 16.18 -2.39
C ALA A 314 -0.37 15.14 -3.48
N ASP A 315 -1.40 14.44 -3.94
CA ASP A 315 -1.36 13.41 -4.97
C ASP A 315 -1.77 13.96 -6.35
N GLU A 316 -2.55 15.04 -6.41
CA GLU A 316 -2.94 15.73 -7.65
C GLU A 316 -2.50 17.20 -7.71
N GLY A 317 -1.29 17.48 -7.20
CA GLY A 317 -0.73 18.84 -7.13
C GLY A 317 -0.57 19.56 -8.48
N LEU A 318 -0.67 18.85 -9.61
CA LEU A 318 -0.74 19.42 -10.95
C LEU A 318 -1.64 18.59 -11.86
N ILE A 319 -2.79 19.14 -12.25
CA ILE A 319 -3.67 18.54 -13.25
C ILE A 319 -3.34 19.08 -14.65
N THR A 320 -3.30 18.20 -15.65
CA THR A 320 -3.27 18.55 -17.08
C THR A 320 -4.66 18.33 -17.68
N PHE A 321 -5.21 19.36 -18.31
CA PHE A 321 -6.53 19.33 -18.95
C PHE A 321 -6.39 19.47 -20.47
N ASN A 322 -6.95 18.53 -21.23
CA ASN A 322 -6.81 18.46 -22.69
C ASN A 322 -7.97 19.17 -23.41
N VAL A 323 -7.68 19.80 -24.54
CA VAL A 323 -8.68 20.47 -25.37
C VAL A 323 -8.54 20.08 -26.84
N SER A 324 -9.67 19.97 -27.54
CA SER A 324 -9.68 19.65 -28.97
C SER A 324 -10.82 20.35 -29.71
N GLY A 325 -10.64 20.64 -31.00
CA GLY A 325 -11.67 21.22 -31.86
C GLY A 325 -11.29 21.18 -33.33
N THR A 326 -12.27 21.34 -34.22
CA THR A 326 -12.06 21.44 -35.68
C THR A 326 -12.71 22.72 -36.21
N GLY A 327 -11.93 23.51 -36.94
CA GLY A 327 -12.36 24.72 -37.68
C GLY A 327 -13.01 24.43 -39.03
#